data_AF-A0A4R9ETI1-F1
#
_entry.id   AF-A0A4R9ETI1-F1
#
_cell.length_a   1.000
_cell.length_b   1.000
_cell.length_c   1.000
_cell.angle_alpha   90.00
_cell.angle_beta   90.00
_cell.angle_gamma   90.00
#
_symmetry.space_group_name_H-M   'P 1'
#
loop_
_entity.id
_entity.type
_entity.pdbx_description
1 polymer ?
#
loop_
_entity_poly.entity_id
_entity_poly.type
_entity_poly.pdbx_seq_one_letter_code
_entity_poly.pdbx_strand_id
1 'polypeptide(L)'
;MQRIHFDSGDLLRVSLRATAGAAVETALARHQLTVGGGTCSAVWRRQAAAGLPKRAYTSPAGSPPGDPEIPTGTGLSGDGMLPEVWRRAVAPYWDRLLGHLEAECDARGRVAMTGGVQQLLATLHPRITWQNPVLRVPGGPDEDVHLDGRGLVLCPSVFLSHRPGMVIRPHPDDDPRDARALLVFGVSLDARVAERIWRAPRRSQPASLNALVGRTRAAALRVLRVGCTTSQLADRLGISAAGASQHASVLREAGLITTHRFRNTVLHTVTPLGIALLDGHDSGSHPRTGATSRLAAVPSLSAIRPEAAGAARLTTPGPPRRRGPALG
;
A
#
# COMPACT_ATOMS: atom_id res chain seq x y z
N MET A 1 5.95 -7.39 24.63
CA MET A 1 6.95 -7.49 23.55
C MET A 1 6.74 -8.84 22.91
N GLN A 2 6.20 -8.91 21.70
CA GLN A 2 5.93 -10.20 21.06
C GLN A 2 7.21 -10.77 20.45
N ARG A 3 7.41 -12.09 20.58
CA ARG A 3 8.54 -12.82 20.01
C ARG A 3 7.99 -13.89 19.06
N ILE A 4 8.27 -13.78 17.77
CA ILE A 4 7.84 -14.75 16.76
C ILE A 4 8.99 -15.70 16.48
N HIS A 5 8.81 -16.98 16.76
CA HIS A 5 9.80 -18.03 16.55
C HIS A 5 9.58 -18.69 15.19
N PHE A 6 10.67 -18.83 14.43
CA PHE A 6 10.67 -19.43 13.10
C PHE A 6 11.42 -20.76 13.11
N ASP A 7 10.86 -21.78 12.47
CA ASP A 7 11.62 -22.93 12.00
C ASP A 7 12.11 -22.73 10.55
N SER A 8 12.84 -23.71 10.02
CA SER A 8 13.31 -23.67 8.63
C SER A 8 12.17 -23.69 7.60
N GLY A 9 11.07 -24.37 7.89
CA GLY A 9 9.89 -24.42 7.03
C GLY A 9 9.14 -23.08 7.00
N ASP A 10 9.10 -22.38 8.12
CA ASP A 10 8.49 -21.05 8.24
C ASP A 10 9.22 -20.02 7.37
N LEU A 11 10.55 -20.03 7.42
CA LEU A 11 11.38 -19.11 6.63
C LEU A 11 11.15 -19.28 5.12
N LEU A 12 10.90 -20.51 4.66
CA LEU A 12 10.58 -20.81 3.26
C LEU A 12 9.17 -20.37 2.86
N ARG A 13 8.29 -20.12 3.82
CA ARG A 13 6.88 -19.76 3.63
C ARG A 13 6.57 -18.31 3.98
N VAL A 14 7.61 -17.49 4.18
CA VAL A 14 7.46 -16.04 4.31
C VAL A 14 7.03 -15.45 2.97
N SER A 15 5.97 -14.66 2.98
CA SER A 15 5.43 -14.00 1.79
C SER A 15 5.07 -12.55 2.08
N LEU A 16 5.03 -11.73 1.04
CA LEU A 16 4.61 -10.34 1.10
C LEU A 16 3.22 -10.19 0.48
N ARG A 17 2.37 -9.37 1.09
CA ARG A 17 1.06 -8.98 0.54
C ARG A 17 0.89 -7.48 0.72
N ALA A 18 0.39 -6.79 -0.31
CA ALA A 18 0.28 -5.33 -0.30
C ALA A 18 -0.65 -4.78 0.79
N THR A 19 -1.54 -5.58 1.36
CA THR A 19 -2.39 -5.14 2.47
C THR A 19 -2.85 -6.32 3.30
N ALA A 20 -3.19 -6.06 4.57
CA ALA A 20 -3.89 -7.02 5.41
C ALA A 20 -5.37 -7.24 5.00
N GLY A 21 -5.87 -6.42 4.09
CA GLY A 21 -7.26 -6.43 3.60
C GLY A 21 -8.03 -5.20 4.06
N ALA A 22 -9.06 -4.82 3.30
CA ALA A 22 -9.82 -3.58 3.53
C ALA A 22 -10.41 -3.48 4.95
N ALA A 23 -10.88 -4.58 5.52
CA ALA A 23 -11.42 -4.62 6.88
C ALA A 23 -10.34 -4.29 7.94
N VAL A 24 -9.16 -4.90 7.82
CA VAL A 24 -8.03 -4.66 8.73
C VAL A 24 -7.51 -3.23 8.59
N GLU A 25 -7.30 -2.73 7.37
CA GLU A 25 -6.86 -1.34 7.16
C GLU A 25 -7.88 -0.33 7.69
N THR A 26 -9.18 -0.65 7.61
CA THR A 26 -10.24 0.19 8.17
C THR A 26 -10.20 0.23 9.70
N ALA A 27 -9.97 -0.92 10.35
CA ALA A 27 -9.80 -0.97 11.80
C ALA A 27 -8.56 -0.18 12.25
N LEU A 28 -7.44 -0.32 11.53
CA LEU A 28 -6.22 0.44 11.79
C LEU A 28 -6.42 1.94 11.58
N ALA A 29 -7.10 2.34 10.50
CA ALA A 29 -7.47 3.73 10.23
C ALA A 29 -8.34 4.31 11.35
N ARG A 30 -9.37 3.58 11.80
CA ARG A 30 -10.22 3.99 12.93
C ARG A 30 -9.39 4.20 14.20
N HIS A 31 -8.51 3.26 14.50
CA HIS A 31 -7.64 3.36 15.68
C HIS A 31 -6.69 4.55 15.56
N GLN A 32 -6.08 4.80 14.40
CA GLN A 32 -5.22 5.98 14.17
C GLN A 32 -5.99 7.31 14.28
N LEU A 33 -7.27 7.36 13.93
CA LEU A 33 -8.10 8.54 14.21
C LEU A 33 -8.28 8.79 15.71
N THR A 34 -8.29 7.72 16.52
CA THR A 34 -8.47 7.77 17.97
C THR A 34 -7.19 8.16 18.70
N VAL A 35 -6.06 7.52 18.35
CA VAL A 35 -4.77 7.74 19.02
C VAL A 35 -3.99 8.91 18.42
N GLY A 36 -4.45 9.43 17.29
CA GLY A 36 -3.72 10.40 16.49
C GLY A 36 -2.62 9.77 15.65
N GLY A 37 -1.75 10.61 15.11
CA GLY A 37 -0.68 10.17 14.23
C GLY A 37 0.26 11.31 13.85
N GLY A 38 1.36 10.96 13.20
CA GLY A 38 2.37 11.92 12.74
C GLY A 38 1.83 12.95 11.75
N THR A 39 2.64 13.97 11.47
CA THR A 39 2.29 15.11 10.60
C THR A 39 1.81 14.69 9.22
N CYS A 40 2.40 13.64 8.64
CA CYS A 40 2.01 13.07 7.34
C CYS A 40 0.57 12.53 7.31
N SER A 41 0.01 12.12 8.45
CA SER A 41 -1.39 11.68 8.55
C SER A 41 -2.37 12.83 8.86
N ALA A 42 -1.87 14.03 9.19
CA ALA A 42 -2.71 15.09 9.76
C ALA A 42 -3.80 15.59 8.79
N VAL A 43 -3.48 15.68 7.50
CA VAL A 43 -4.45 16.07 6.46
C VAL A 43 -5.57 15.03 6.37
N TRP A 44 -5.20 13.76 6.25
CA TRP A 44 -6.13 12.64 6.22
C TRP A 44 -7.00 12.60 7.48
N ARG A 45 -6.41 12.70 8.68
CA ARG A 45 -7.16 12.70 9.95
C ARG A 45 -8.20 13.81 10.00
N ARG A 46 -7.85 15.03 9.59
CA ARG A 46 -8.80 16.16 9.54
C ARG A 46 -9.95 15.90 8.57
N GLN A 47 -9.67 15.38 7.39
CA GLN A 47 -10.67 15.08 6.38
C GLN A 47 -11.60 13.94 6.80
N ALA A 48 -11.04 12.88 7.36
CA ALA A 48 -11.80 11.74 7.87
C ALA A 48 -12.70 12.13 9.06
N ALA A 49 -12.16 12.88 10.03
CA ALA A 49 -12.90 13.33 11.21
C ALA A 49 -14.07 14.28 10.85
N ALA A 50 -13.93 15.09 9.81
CA ALA A 50 -15.00 15.97 9.34
C ALA A 50 -16.23 15.21 8.80
N GLY A 51 -16.04 13.96 8.36
CA GLY A 51 -17.08 13.13 7.75
C GLY A 51 -17.62 12.00 8.63
N LEU A 52 -17.13 11.87 9.87
CA LEU A 52 -17.46 10.77 10.78
C LEU A 52 -18.06 11.29 12.10
N PRO A 53 -18.98 10.54 12.72
CA PRO A 53 -19.48 10.89 14.05
C PRO A 53 -18.35 10.75 15.08
N LYS A 54 -18.30 11.64 16.09
CA LYS A 54 -17.22 11.65 17.11
C LYS A 54 -16.96 10.29 17.74
N ARG A 55 -18.03 9.53 18.05
CA ARG A 55 -17.96 8.16 18.60
C ARG A 55 -17.14 7.17 17.77
N ALA A 56 -16.92 7.44 16.48
CA ALA A 56 -16.10 6.59 15.61
C ALA A 56 -14.61 6.62 15.98
N TYR A 57 -14.15 7.71 16.59
CA TYR A 57 -12.72 7.96 16.84
C TYR A 57 -12.44 8.54 18.25
N THR A 58 -13.38 8.39 19.19
CA THR A 58 -13.16 8.76 20.59
C THR A 58 -13.18 7.52 21.46
N SER A 59 -12.14 7.35 22.27
CA SER A 59 -12.14 6.36 23.36
C SER A 59 -13.09 6.85 24.49
N PRO A 60 -13.72 5.96 25.26
CA PRO A 60 -14.44 6.34 26.48
C PRO A 60 -13.55 7.19 27.40
N ALA A 61 -14.12 8.22 28.03
CA ALA A 61 -13.36 9.13 28.88
C ALA A 61 -12.66 8.36 30.02
N GLY A 62 -11.35 8.55 30.15
CA GLY A 62 -10.54 7.93 31.20
C GLY A 62 -9.89 6.58 30.84
N SER A 63 -10.16 6.00 29.66
CA SER A 63 -9.49 4.78 29.21
C SER A 63 -8.47 5.09 28.11
N PRO A 64 -7.20 4.66 28.23
CA PRO A 64 -6.28 4.73 27.10
C PRO A 64 -6.88 3.94 25.92
N PRO A 65 -6.67 4.40 24.69
CA PRO A 65 -7.15 3.67 23.52
C PRO A 65 -6.50 2.27 23.52
N GLY A 66 -7.34 1.24 23.64
CA GLY A 66 -6.91 -0.15 23.57
C GLY A 66 -6.43 -0.54 22.17
N ASP A 67 -5.87 -1.73 22.04
CA ASP A 67 -5.44 -2.26 20.74
C ASP A 67 -6.58 -2.20 19.69
N PRO A 68 -6.26 -2.00 18.39
CA PRO A 68 -7.27 -1.98 17.35
C PRO A 68 -8.03 -3.32 17.33
N GLU A 69 -9.35 -3.24 17.42
CA GLU A 69 -10.22 -4.40 17.29
C GLU A 69 -10.22 -4.88 15.84
N ILE A 70 -9.53 -6.00 15.58
CA ILE A 70 -9.38 -6.56 14.24
C ILE A 70 -10.61 -7.39 13.90
N PRO A 71 -11.31 -7.11 12.79
CA PRO A 71 -12.52 -7.84 12.43
C PRO A 71 -12.20 -9.29 12.13
N THR A 72 -13.03 -10.20 12.64
CA THR A 72 -13.03 -11.60 12.25
C THR A 72 -13.64 -11.74 10.85
N GLY A 73 -12.81 -12.07 9.85
CA GLY A 73 -13.23 -12.26 8.46
C GLY A 73 -12.88 -11.11 7.50
N THR A 74 -13.22 -11.29 6.23
CA THR A 74 -12.82 -10.39 5.12
C THR A 74 -13.81 -9.26 4.82
N GLY A 75 -14.97 -9.26 5.45
CA GLY A 75 -16.11 -8.43 5.06
C GLY A 75 -16.17 -7.05 5.72
N LEU A 76 -16.38 -6.02 4.92
CA LEU A 76 -16.92 -4.71 5.35
C LEU A 76 -18.46 -4.68 5.21
N SER A 77 -19.12 -5.81 5.41
CA SER A 77 -20.57 -5.96 5.20
C SER A 77 -21.34 -5.74 6.52
N GLY A 78 -22.51 -5.08 6.45
CA GLY A 78 -23.40 -4.83 7.60
C GLY A 78 -23.55 -3.34 7.97
N ASP A 79 -24.38 -3.04 8.98
CA ASP A 79 -24.69 -1.67 9.45
C ASP A 79 -23.79 -1.20 10.61
N GLY A 80 -22.53 -1.63 10.60
CA GLY A 80 -21.55 -1.31 11.66
C GLY A 80 -20.80 0.01 11.45
N MET A 81 -20.00 0.37 12.46
CA MET A 81 -19.10 1.54 12.40
C MET A 81 -18.01 1.38 11.34
N LEU A 82 -17.48 0.17 11.13
CA LEU A 82 -16.38 -0.08 10.19
C LEU A 82 -16.75 0.23 8.73
N PRO A 83 -17.89 -0.19 8.18
CA PRO A 83 -18.34 0.23 6.85
C PRO A 83 -18.46 1.77 6.68
N GLU A 84 -18.83 2.50 7.72
CA GLU A 84 -18.87 3.96 7.70
C GLU A 84 -17.46 4.56 7.66
N VAL A 85 -16.57 4.08 8.53
CA VAL A 85 -15.15 4.47 8.52
C VAL A 85 -14.50 4.15 7.19
N TRP A 86 -14.74 2.98 6.61
CA TRP A 86 -14.23 2.62 5.29
C TRP A 86 -14.66 3.66 4.25
N ARG A 87 -15.98 3.92 4.12
CA ARG A 87 -16.51 4.84 3.11
C ARG A 87 -15.96 6.26 3.23
N ARG A 88 -15.72 6.74 4.45
CA ARG A 88 -15.33 8.13 4.72
C ARG A 88 -13.82 8.34 4.84
N ALA A 89 -13.10 7.39 5.44
CA ALA A 89 -11.71 7.55 5.82
C ALA A 89 -10.73 6.73 4.96
N VAL A 90 -11.16 5.63 4.33
CA VAL A 90 -10.24 4.73 3.61
C VAL A 90 -10.54 4.67 2.11
N ALA A 91 -11.77 4.35 1.72
CA ALA A 91 -12.21 4.21 0.34
C ALA A 91 -11.85 5.40 -0.57
N PRO A 92 -11.87 6.68 -0.13
CA PRO A 92 -11.48 7.81 -0.98
C PRO A 92 -10.00 7.80 -1.40
N TYR A 93 -9.15 7.07 -0.67
CA TYR A 93 -7.70 7.02 -0.86
C TYR A 93 -7.20 5.62 -1.22
N TRP A 94 -8.09 4.62 -1.25
CA TRP A 94 -7.75 3.21 -1.33
C TRP A 94 -6.85 2.86 -2.50
N ASP A 95 -7.16 3.35 -3.71
CA ASP A 95 -6.42 2.98 -4.92
C ASP A 95 -4.99 3.53 -4.89
N ARG A 96 -4.80 4.74 -4.36
CA ARG A 96 -3.47 5.35 -4.17
C ARG A 96 -2.71 4.71 -3.02
N LEU A 97 -3.42 4.32 -1.97
CA LEU A 97 -2.85 3.60 -0.84
C LEU A 97 -2.33 2.23 -1.31
N LEU A 98 -3.17 1.47 -2.01
CA LEU A 98 -2.82 0.14 -2.52
C LEU A 98 -1.62 0.21 -3.46
N GLY A 99 -1.60 1.14 -4.43
CA GLY A 99 -0.45 1.31 -5.32
C GLY A 99 0.84 1.72 -4.58
N HIS A 100 0.74 2.46 -3.48
CA HIS A 100 1.91 2.76 -2.65
C HIS A 100 2.40 1.52 -1.90
N LEU A 101 1.50 0.72 -1.34
CA LEU A 101 1.84 -0.49 -0.60
C LEU A 101 2.35 -1.62 -1.52
N GLU A 102 1.87 -1.70 -2.76
CA GLU A 102 2.41 -2.58 -3.80
C GLU A 102 3.87 -2.19 -4.12
N ALA A 103 4.15 -0.91 -4.33
CA ALA A 103 5.51 -0.43 -4.56
C ALA A 103 6.44 -0.69 -3.36
N GLU A 104 5.92 -0.63 -2.13
CA GLU A 104 6.65 -1.02 -0.93
C GLU A 104 6.95 -2.53 -0.94
N CYS A 105 5.97 -3.38 -1.26
CA CYS A 105 6.17 -4.82 -1.41
C CYS A 105 7.24 -5.14 -2.47
N ASP A 106 7.25 -4.44 -3.61
CA ASP A 106 8.29 -4.60 -4.63
C ASP A 106 9.69 -4.23 -4.10
N ALA A 107 9.79 -3.15 -3.32
CA ALA A 107 11.04 -2.77 -2.67
C ALA A 107 11.52 -3.84 -1.69
N ARG A 108 10.61 -4.40 -0.88
CA ARG A 108 10.91 -5.51 0.03
C ARG A 108 11.26 -6.80 -0.69
N GLY A 109 10.62 -7.09 -1.81
CA GLY A 109 10.95 -8.21 -2.68
C GLY A 109 12.39 -8.14 -3.18
N ARG A 110 12.85 -6.96 -3.62
CA ARG A 110 14.25 -6.77 -4.02
C ARG A 110 15.23 -7.01 -2.87
N VAL A 111 14.91 -6.59 -1.65
CA VAL A 111 15.75 -6.89 -0.47
C VAL A 111 15.84 -8.40 -0.23
N ALA A 112 14.72 -9.12 -0.35
CA ALA A 112 14.71 -10.58 -0.20
C ALA A 112 15.48 -11.31 -1.31
N MET A 113 15.42 -10.83 -2.56
CA MET A 113 16.15 -11.43 -3.67
C MET A 113 17.66 -11.27 -3.54
N THR A 114 18.13 -10.12 -3.05
CA THR A 114 19.56 -9.83 -2.90
C THR A 114 20.14 -10.41 -1.59
N GLY A 115 19.34 -10.41 -0.52
CA GLY A 115 19.80 -10.66 0.85
C GLY A 115 19.17 -11.86 1.55
N GLY A 116 18.25 -12.55 0.88
CA GLY A 116 17.42 -13.59 1.47
C GLY A 116 16.34 -13.07 2.43
N VAL A 117 15.51 -14.00 2.89
CA VAL A 117 14.38 -13.70 3.79
C VAL A 117 14.82 -13.12 5.14
N GLN A 118 15.97 -13.52 5.67
CA GLN A 118 16.46 -13.00 6.95
C GLN A 118 16.80 -11.51 6.87
N GLN A 119 17.38 -11.04 5.75
CA GLN A 119 17.63 -9.62 5.54
C GLN A 119 16.32 -8.84 5.37
N LEU A 120 15.31 -9.42 4.72
CA LEU A 120 13.97 -8.84 4.68
C LEU A 120 13.41 -8.66 6.10
N LEU A 121 13.46 -9.70 6.93
CA LEU A 121 12.97 -9.66 8.32
C LEU A 121 13.72 -8.61 9.16
N ALA A 122 15.03 -8.50 8.98
CA ALA A 122 15.87 -7.52 9.68
C ALA A 122 15.64 -6.06 9.26
N THR A 123 14.96 -5.82 8.13
CA THR A 123 14.76 -4.47 7.57
C THR A 123 13.30 -4.01 7.61
N LEU A 124 12.37 -4.79 8.19
CA LEU A 124 10.93 -4.49 8.24
C LEU A 124 10.62 -3.09 8.77
N HIS A 125 11.16 -2.76 9.94
CA HIS A 125 10.99 -1.47 10.59
C HIS A 125 12.14 -1.25 11.58
N PRO A 126 12.66 -0.03 11.81
CA PRO A 126 13.81 0.22 12.70
C PRO A 126 13.68 -0.30 14.14
N ARG A 127 12.44 -0.48 14.61
CA ARG A 127 12.09 -1.01 15.95
C ARG A 127 11.76 -2.51 15.96
N ILE A 128 11.63 -3.16 14.81
CA ILE A 128 11.47 -4.62 14.72
C ILE A 128 12.88 -5.20 14.60
N THR A 129 13.22 -6.14 15.48
CA THR A 129 14.57 -6.73 15.48
C THR A 129 14.51 -8.21 15.13
N TRP A 130 15.27 -8.59 14.10
CA TRP A 130 15.51 -9.99 13.75
C TRP A 130 16.77 -10.47 14.48
N GLN A 131 16.62 -11.53 15.27
CA GLN A 131 17.70 -12.26 15.93
C GLN A 131 17.41 -13.73 15.73
N ASN A 132 17.92 -14.30 14.64
CA ASN A 132 17.63 -15.67 14.23
C ASN A 132 17.64 -16.65 15.43
N PRO A 133 16.56 -17.42 15.65
CA PRO A 133 15.36 -17.60 14.80
C PRO A 133 14.16 -16.72 15.18
N VAL A 134 14.36 -15.66 15.98
CA VAL A 134 13.29 -14.89 16.62
C VAL A 134 13.15 -13.50 16.00
N LEU A 135 11.92 -13.14 15.61
CA LEU A 135 11.54 -11.77 15.26
C LEU A 135 10.86 -11.10 16.45
N ARG A 136 11.44 -10.01 16.96
CA ARG A 136 10.88 -9.26 18.09
C ARG A 136 10.08 -8.06 17.60
N VAL A 137 8.81 -8.00 18.00
CA VAL A 137 7.87 -6.96 17.62
C VAL A 137 7.40 -6.21 18.87
N PRO A 138 7.87 -4.96 19.10
CA PRO A 138 7.44 -4.19 20.25
C PRO A 138 6.01 -3.64 20.09
N GLY A 139 5.42 -3.26 21.22
CA GLY A 139 4.06 -2.70 21.30
C GLY A 139 2.95 -3.73 21.45
N GLY A 140 3.24 -5.03 21.34
CA GLY A 140 2.28 -6.11 21.58
C GLY A 140 2.39 -6.74 22.98
N PRO A 141 1.47 -7.66 23.31
CA PRO A 141 1.54 -8.45 24.54
C PRO A 141 2.91 -9.13 24.70
N ASP A 142 3.28 -9.45 25.93
CA ASP A 142 4.53 -10.19 26.18
C ASP A 142 4.26 -11.69 26.04
N GLU A 143 4.42 -12.20 24.82
CA GLU A 143 4.11 -13.59 24.49
C GLU A 143 5.01 -14.11 23.36
N ASP A 144 5.14 -15.43 23.30
CA ASP A 144 5.78 -16.15 22.22
C ASP A 144 4.74 -16.62 21.19
N VAL A 145 5.06 -16.43 19.91
CA VAL A 145 4.26 -16.87 18.77
C VAL A 145 5.08 -17.90 18.00
N HIS A 146 4.57 -19.12 17.90
CA HIS A 146 5.15 -20.18 17.09
C HIS A 146 4.33 -20.32 15.80
N LEU A 147 5.03 -20.39 14.66
CA LEU A 147 4.40 -20.47 13.34
C LEU A 147 4.15 -21.91 12.89
N ASP A 148 4.85 -22.88 13.48
CA ASP A 148 4.65 -24.33 13.31
C ASP A 148 4.74 -24.77 11.84
N GLY A 149 5.72 -24.25 11.09
CA GLY A 149 5.93 -24.54 9.67
C GLY A 149 4.86 -23.93 8.74
N ARG A 150 3.95 -23.09 9.23
CA ARG A 150 2.93 -22.41 8.41
C ARG A 150 3.47 -21.17 7.72
N GLY A 151 4.58 -20.59 8.22
CA GLY A 151 5.15 -19.34 7.73
C GLY A 151 4.39 -18.10 8.16
N LEU A 152 4.83 -16.95 7.62
CA LEU A 152 4.35 -15.62 8.00
C LEU A 152 4.02 -14.78 6.76
N VAL A 153 2.89 -14.09 6.77
CA VAL A 153 2.53 -13.11 5.73
C VAL A 153 2.86 -11.70 6.21
N LEU A 154 3.75 -11.02 5.51
CA LEU A 154 4.18 -9.65 5.80
C LEU A 154 3.29 -8.67 5.05
N CYS A 155 2.61 -7.78 5.79
CA CYS A 155 1.71 -6.76 5.22
C CYS A 155 2.17 -5.36 5.65
N PRO A 156 2.59 -4.47 4.73
CA PRO A 156 2.83 -3.08 5.09
C PRO A 156 1.49 -2.35 5.36
N SER A 157 1.49 -1.36 6.25
CA SER A 157 0.34 -0.45 6.45
C SER A 157 0.80 0.95 6.84
N VAL A 158 0.15 1.97 6.25
CA VAL A 158 0.38 3.39 6.61
C VAL A 158 -0.41 3.81 7.84
N PHE A 159 -1.44 3.04 8.22
CA PHE A 159 -2.32 3.36 9.35
C PHE A 159 -1.73 2.87 10.69
N LEU A 160 -0.71 2.00 10.65
CA LEU A 160 0.02 1.52 11.82
C LEU A 160 1.15 2.47 12.24
N SER A 161 0.88 3.76 12.41
CA SER A 161 1.94 4.75 12.74
C SER A 161 2.31 4.80 14.23
N HIS A 162 1.43 4.32 15.12
CA HIS A 162 1.60 4.40 16.58
C HIS A 162 2.54 3.32 17.12
N ARG A 163 2.72 2.22 16.38
CA ARG A 163 3.55 1.06 16.76
C ARG A 163 4.24 0.46 15.53
N PRO A 164 5.33 -0.30 15.69
CA PRO A 164 6.12 -0.73 14.54
C PRO A 164 5.55 -1.95 13.81
N GLY A 165 4.82 -2.81 14.53
CA GLY A 165 4.18 -3.99 13.97
C GLY A 165 3.08 -4.54 14.87
N MET A 166 2.22 -5.35 14.29
CA MET A 166 1.08 -6.01 14.92
C MET A 166 0.90 -7.39 14.30
N VAL A 167 0.84 -8.43 15.13
CA VAL A 167 0.59 -9.81 14.70
C VAL A 167 -0.90 -10.07 14.72
N ILE A 168 -1.45 -10.52 13.60
CA ILE A 168 -2.83 -11.02 13.49
C ILE A 168 -2.74 -12.53 13.34
N ARG A 169 -3.29 -13.25 14.32
CA ARG A 169 -3.36 -14.70 14.28
C ARG A 169 -4.58 -15.15 13.45
N PRO A 170 -4.52 -16.32 12.81
CA PRO A 170 -5.70 -16.91 12.19
C PRO A 170 -6.82 -17.09 13.21
N HIS A 171 -8.06 -16.93 12.77
CA HIS A 171 -9.22 -17.29 13.57
C HIS A 171 -9.35 -18.82 13.64
N PRO A 172 -9.84 -19.40 14.75
CA PRO A 172 -10.12 -20.84 14.84
C PRO A 172 -11.03 -21.39 13.73
N ASP A 173 -11.88 -20.54 13.15
CA ASP A 173 -12.78 -20.90 12.06
C ASP A 173 -12.17 -20.73 10.65
N ASP A 174 -10.95 -20.18 10.54
CA ASP A 174 -10.26 -20.09 9.25
C ASP A 174 -9.86 -21.49 8.77
N ASP A 175 -9.86 -21.72 7.46
CA ASP A 175 -9.39 -22.99 6.89
C ASP A 175 -7.96 -23.26 7.39
N PRO A 176 -7.69 -24.37 8.10
CA PRO A 176 -6.37 -24.70 8.61
C PRO A 176 -5.27 -24.70 7.54
N ARG A 177 -5.64 -24.90 6.27
CA ARG A 177 -4.72 -24.89 5.12
C ARG A 177 -4.26 -23.48 4.74
N ASP A 178 -5.07 -22.45 5.03
CA ASP A 178 -4.80 -21.04 4.73
C ASP A 178 -4.55 -20.18 5.98
N ALA A 179 -4.69 -20.77 7.17
CA ALA A 179 -4.53 -20.14 8.48
C ALA A 179 -3.06 -19.80 8.81
N ARG A 180 -2.51 -18.79 8.13
CA ARG A 180 -1.18 -18.20 8.43
C ARG A 180 -1.31 -16.95 9.29
N ALA A 181 -0.34 -16.73 10.18
CA ALA A 181 -0.23 -15.47 10.89
C ALA A 181 0.17 -14.34 9.92
N LEU A 182 -0.36 -13.14 10.15
CA LEU A 182 0.03 -11.94 9.44
C LEU A 182 0.84 -11.06 10.39
N LEU A 183 1.96 -10.53 9.92
CA LEU A 183 2.62 -9.40 10.56
C LEU A 183 2.31 -8.15 9.74
N VAL A 184 1.44 -7.31 10.29
CA VAL A 184 1.24 -5.96 9.78
C VAL A 184 2.36 -5.09 10.31
N PHE A 185 3.16 -4.44 9.46
CA PHE A 185 4.23 -3.55 9.88
C PHE A 185 3.99 -2.13 9.38
N GLY A 186 4.37 -1.15 10.22
CA GLY A 186 4.18 0.25 9.91
C GLY A 186 5.15 0.72 8.83
N VAL A 187 4.65 1.42 7.83
CA VAL A 187 5.48 2.09 6.82
C VAL A 187 5.39 3.60 6.97
N SER A 188 6.55 4.25 6.99
CA SER A 188 6.64 5.70 7.13
C SER A 188 6.33 6.39 5.80
N LEU A 189 5.38 7.32 5.83
CA LEU A 189 5.14 8.22 4.71
C LEU A 189 6.07 9.42 4.81
N ASP A 190 6.81 9.71 3.75
CA ASP A 190 7.39 11.04 3.58
C ASP A 190 6.29 12.07 3.22
N ALA A 191 6.61 13.36 3.32
CA ALA A 191 5.65 14.43 3.08
C ALA A 191 5.10 14.44 1.64
N ARG A 192 5.90 14.07 0.63
CA ARG A 192 5.49 14.07 -0.78
C ARG A 192 4.56 12.90 -1.08
N VAL A 193 4.86 11.72 -0.54
CA VAL A 193 4.00 10.53 -0.65
C VAL A 193 2.70 10.79 0.09
N ALA A 194 2.76 11.33 1.31
CA ALA A 194 1.58 11.70 2.10
C ALA A 194 0.69 12.69 1.34
N GLU A 195 1.27 13.73 0.73
CA GLU A 195 0.50 14.68 -0.07
C GLU A 195 -0.21 13.98 -1.24
N ARG A 196 0.46 13.05 -1.93
CA ARG A 196 -0.11 12.32 -3.07
C ARG A 196 -1.26 11.40 -2.67
N ILE A 197 -1.07 10.62 -1.60
CA ILE A 197 -2.08 9.67 -1.11
C ILE A 197 -3.27 10.43 -0.53
N TRP A 198 -3.03 11.38 0.37
CA TRP A 198 -4.09 12.09 1.11
C TRP A 198 -4.63 13.33 0.41
N ARG A 199 -4.20 13.61 -0.83
CA ARG A 199 -4.81 14.66 -1.64
C ARG A 199 -6.31 14.39 -1.72
N ALA A 200 -7.12 15.37 -1.32
CA ALA A 200 -8.56 15.27 -1.41
C ALA A 200 -8.92 14.80 -2.83
N PRO A 201 -9.82 13.81 -3.00
CA PRO A 201 -10.34 13.49 -4.32
C PRO A 201 -10.78 14.81 -4.94
N ARG A 202 -10.16 15.21 -6.06
CA ARG A 202 -10.77 16.23 -6.89
C ARG A 202 -12.16 15.70 -7.15
N ARG A 203 -13.20 16.46 -6.84
CA ARG A 203 -14.55 16.11 -7.29
C ARG A 203 -14.42 16.00 -8.80
N SER A 204 -14.22 14.80 -9.34
CA SER A 204 -14.42 14.51 -10.76
C SER A 204 -15.81 15.03 -10.99
N GLN A 205 -15.92 16.16 -11.69
CA GLN A 205 -17.19 16.84 -11.81
C GLN A 205 -18.16 15.77 -12.31
N PRO A 206 -19.26 15.48 -11.59
CA PRO A 206 -20.19 14.43 -12.00
C PRO A 206 -20.56 14.57 -13.48
N ALA A 207 -20.54 15.79 -14.01
CA ALA A 207 -20.70 16.15 -15.40
C ALA A 207 -19.82 15.37 -16.39
N SER A 208 -18.50 15.17 -16.16
CA SER A 208 -17.63 14.55 -17.19
C SER A 208 -17.91 13.06 -17.36
N LEU A 209 -18.02 12.32 -16.26
CA LEU A 209 -18.38 10.91 -16.31
C LEU A 209 -19.85 10.72 -16.76
N ASN A 210 -20.76 11.57 -16.28
CA ASN A 210 -22.15 11.54 -16.73
C ASN A 210 -22.26 11.85 -18.23
N ALA A 211 -21.41 12.70 -18.79
CA ALA A 211 -21.37 12.96 -20.23
C ALA A 211 -20.83 11.77 -21.02
N LEU A 212 -19.83 11.06 -20.49
CA LEU A 212 -19.20 9.93 -21.18
C LEU A 212 -20.06 8.66 -21.17
N VAL A 213 -20.58 8.26 -20.01
CA VAL A 213 -21.30 6.99 -19.86
C VAL A 213 -22.80 7.18 -19.56
N GLY A 214 -23.28 8.40 -19.38
CA GLY A 214 -24.65 8.67 -18.96
C GLY A 214 -24.83 8.60 -17.44
N ARG A 215 -25.79 9.37 -16.92
CA ARG A 215 -26.00 9.55 -15.47
C ARG A 215 -26.24 8.24 -14.72
N THR A 216 -27.10 7.38 -15.25
CA THR A 216 -27.51 6.14 -14.57
C THR A 216 -26.40 5.08 -14.56
N ARG A 217 -25.64 4.94 -15.65
CA ARG A 217 -24.46 4.04 -15.70
C ARG A 217 -23.31 4.57 -14.83
N ALA A 218 -23.09 5.88 -14.80
CA ALA A 218 -22.13 6.49 -13.87
C ALA A 218 -22.54 6.27 -12.40
N ALA A 219 -23.83 6.36 -12.09
CA ALA A 219 -24.36 6.05 -10.76
C ALA A 219 -24.21 4.56 -10.42
N ALA A 220 -24.50 3.67 -11.35
CA ALA A 220 -24.30 2.24 -11.20
C ALA A 220 -22.84 1.89 -10.91
N LEU A 221 -21.87 2.44 -11.67
CA LEU A 221 -20.44 2.27 -11.40
C LEU A 221 -20.04 2.70 -9.98
N ARG A 222 -20.55 3.85 -9.51
CA ARG A 222 -20.28 4.35 -8.16
C ARG A 222 -20.82 3.41 -7.08
N VAL A 223 -22.03 2.89 -7.25
CA VAL A 223 -22.65 1.94 -6.31
C VAL A 223 -21.89 0.60 -6.30
N LEU A 224 -21.45 0.15 -7.47
CA LEU A 224 -20.73 -1.11 -7.65
C LEU A 224 -19.32 -1.10 -7.07
N ARG A 225 -18.77 0.07 -6.71
CA ARG A 225 -17.42 0.21 -6.12
C ARG A 225 -17.26 -0.59 -4.83
N VAL A 226 -18.34 -0.83 -4.09
CA VAL A 226 -18.35 -1.65 -2.85
C VAL A 226 -18.78 -3.10 -3.11
N GLY A 227 -19.10 -3.45 -4.36
CA GLY A 227 -19.69 -4.74 -4.73
C GLY A 227 -21.15 -4.84 -4.31
N CYS A 228 -22.04 -5.30 -5.21
CA CYS A 228 -23.41 -5.63 -4.83
C CYS A 228 -24.09 -6.55 -5.85
N THR A 229 -25.21 -7.15 -5.45
CA THR A 229 -26.08 -7.93 -6.34
C THR A 229 -26.89 -7.03 -7.26
N THR A 230 -27.49 -7.58 -8.30
CA THR A 230 -28.36 -6.81 -9.19
C THR A 230 -29.59 -6.24 -8.48
N SER A 231 -30.16 -6.97 -7.51
CA SER A 231 -31.27 -6.49 -6.67
C SER A 231 -30.84 -5.32 -5.80
N GLN A 232 -29.68 -5.43 -5.13
CA GLN A 232 -29.12 -4.34 -4.33
C GLN A 232 -28.75 -3.12 -5.19
N LEU A 233 -28.34 -3.34 -6.43
CA LEU A 233 -28.08 -2.27 -7.39
C LEU A 233 -29.37 -1.54 -7.78
N ALA A 234 -30.45 -2.29 -8.04
CA ALA A 234 -31.78 -1.75 -8.34
C ALA A 234 -32.31 -0.87 -7.19
N ASP A 235 -32.26 -1.39 -5.97
CA ASP A 235 -32.72 -0.70 -4.76
C ASP A 235 -31.95 0.60 -4.53
N ARG A 236 -30.61 0.56 -4.64
CA ARG A 236 -29.75 1.74 -4.41
C ARG A 236 -29.87 2.81 -5.49
N LEU A 237 -30.29 2.43 -6.70
CA LEU A 237 -30.49 3.36 -7.82
C LEU A 237 -31.94 3.83 -7.97
N GLY A 238 -32.89 3.21 -7.27
CA GLY A 238 -34.32 3.50 -7.42
C GLY A 238 -34.85 3.14 -8.82
N ILE A 239 -34.34 2.06 -9.41
CA ILE A 239 -34.74 1.58 -10.75
C ILE A 239 -35.25 0.14 -10.70
N SER A 240 -35.87 -0.33 -11.77
CA SER A 240 -36.33 -1.72 -11.86
C SER A 240 -35.16 -2.71 -11.91
N ALA A 241 -35.40 -3.95 -11.44
CA ALA A 241 -34.42 -5.03 -11.54
C ALA A 241 -33.97 -5.29 -12.98
N ALA A 242 -34.90 -5.18 -13.96
CA ALA A 242 -34.59 -5.27 -15.38
C ALA A 242 -33.63 -4.15 -15.83
N GLY A 243 -33.88 -2.90 -15.42
CA GLY A 243 -33.00 -1.77 -15.72
C GLY A 243 -31.62 -1.90 -15.08
N ALA A 244 -31.55 -2.41 -13.84
CA ALA A 244 -30.29 -2.69 -13.17
C ALA A 244 -29.48 -3.78 -13.89
N SER A 245 -30.12 -4.89 -14.28
CA SER A 245 -29.51 -5.97 -15.08
C SER A 245 -28.98 -5.47 -16.42
N GLN A 246 -29.73 -4.60 -17.09
CA GLN A 246 -29.33 -4.00 -18.36
C GLN A 246 -28.08 -3.12 -18.20
N HIS A 247 -28.08 -2.21 -17.21
CA HIS A 247 -26.91 -1.38 -16.93
C HIS A 247 -25.68 -2.20 -16.52
N ALA A 248 -25.86 -3.23 -15.68
CA ALA A 248 -24.78 -4.13 -15.30
C ALA A 248 -24.21 -4.87 -16.52
N SER A 249 -25.06 -5.34 -17.44
CA SER A 249 -24.59 -6.02 -18.66
C SER A 249 -23.77 -5.11 -19.55
N VAL A 250 -24.24 -3.89 -19.82
CA VAL A 250 -23.49 -2.90 -20.63
C VAL A 250 -22.15 -2.54 -19.99
N LEU A 251 -22.12 -2.33 -18.67
CA LEU A 251 -20.88 -2.01 -17.96
C LEU A 251 -19.90 -3.19 -17.94
N ARG A 252 -20.41 -4.42 -17.90
CA ARG A 252 -19.61 -5.66 -17.95
C ARG A 252 -19.02 -5.87 -19.34
N GLU A 253 -19.81 -5.66 -20.38
CA GLU A 253 -19.35 -5.72 -21.78
C GLU A 253 -18.30 -4.66 -22.07
N ALA A 254 -18.40 -3.47 -21.45
CA ALA A 254 -17.39 -2.42 -21.52
C ALA A 254 -16.13 -2.69 -20.67
N GLY A 255 -16.06 -3.83 -19.97
CA GLY A 255 -14.94 -4.19 -19.10
C GLY A 255 -14.80 -3.32 -17.84
N LEU A 256 -15.81 -2.51 -17.50
CA LEU A 256 -15.78 -1.60 -16.35
C LEU A 256 -16.21 -2.29 -15.04
N ILE A 257 -16.93 -3.40 -15.16
CA ILE A 257 -17.31 -4.25 -14.02
C ILE A 257 -17.07 -5.71 -14.37
N THR A 258 -16.83 -6.51 -13.35
CA THR A 258 -16.78 -7.97 -13.42
C THR A 258 -17.87 -8.57 -12.55
N THR A 259 -18.20 -9.84 -12.80
CA THR A 259 -19.25 -10.56 -12.07
C THR A 259 -18.68 -11.85 -11.52
N HIS A 260 -18.83 -12.06 -10.22
CA HIS A 260 -18.37 -13.26 -9.54
C HIS A 260 -19.53 -13.89 -8.77
N ARG A 261 -19.66 -15.22 -8.86
CA ARG A 261 -20.63 -15.97 -8.07
C ARG A 261 -20.00 -16.29 -6.73
N PHE A 262 -20.57 -15.75 -5.66
CA PHE A 262 -20.18 -16.04 -4.28
C PHE A 262 -21.30 -16.82 -3.60
N ARG A 263 -21.06 -18.11 -3.35
CA ARG A 263 -22.08 -19.06 -2.88
C ARG A 263 -23.30 -19.07 -3.82
N ASN A 264 -24.50 -18.79 -3.29
CA ASN A 264 -25.73 -18.74 -4.07
C ASN A 264 -26.06 -17.34 -4.63
N THR A 265 -25.09 -16.41 -4.60
CA THR A 265 -25.33 -15.01 -4.94
C THR A 265 -24.38 -14.53 -6.04
N VAL A 266 -24.91 -13.74 -6.97
CA VAL A 266 -24.12 -13.09 -8.03
C VAL A 266 -23.77 -11.67 -7.59
N LEU A 267 -22.47 -11.37 -7.51
CA LEU A 267 -21.95 -10.07 -7.14
C LEU A 267 -21.28 -9.40 -8.34
N HIS A 268 -21.62 -8.15 -8.56
CA HIS A 268 -20.96 -7.27 -9.51
C HIS A 268 -19.96 -6.39 -8.76
N THR A 269 -18.72 -6.32 -9.25
CA THR A 269 -17.65 -5.48 -8.68
C THR A 269 -17.00 -4.67 -9.79
N VAL A 270 -16.50 -3.47 -9.45
CA VAL A 270 -15.83 -2.59 -10.43
C VAL A 270 -14.43 -3.13 -10.74
N THR A 271 -14.03 -3.12 -12.00
CA THR A 271 -12.67 -3.51 -12.43
C THR A 271 -11.67 -2.37 -12.20
N PRO A 272 -10.35 -2.62 -12.27
CA PRO A 272 -9.36 -1.55 -12.24
C PRO A 272 -9.61 -0.45 -13.29
N LEU A 273 -10.09 -0.81 -14.49
CA LEU A 273 -10.47 0.14 -15.53
C LEU A 273 -11.67 1.01 -15.09
N GLY A 274 -12.70 0.40 -14.50
CA GLY A 274 -13.85 1.13 -13.99
C GLY A 274 -13.49 2.08 -12.83
N ILE A 275 -12.53 1.69 -11.98
CA ILE A 275 -11.97 2.56 -10.92
C ILE A 275 -11.20 3.74 -11.54
N ALA A 276 -10.31 3.47 -12.49
CA ALA A 276 -9.56 4.51 -13.19
C ALA A 276 -10.49 5.54 -13.87
N LEU A 277 -11.62 5.08 -14.40
CA LEU A 277 -12.64 5.92 -15.02
C LEU A 277 -13.43 6.75 -14.00
N LEU A 278 -13.75 6.17 -12.83
CA LEU A 278 -14.43 6.85 -11.73
C LEU A 278 -13.55 7.96 -11.14
N ASP A 279 -12.25 7.68 -11.00
CA ASP A 279 -11.29 8.60 -10.40
C ASP A 279 -10.83 9.69 -11.37
N GLY A 280 -10.86 9.41 -12.68
CA GLY A 280 -10.36 10.30 -13.72
C GLY A 280 -8.83 10.37 -13.68
N HIS A 281 -8.16 9.79 -14.67
CA HIS A 281 -6.71 9.95 -14.79
C HIS A 281 -6.37 11.38 -15.24
N ASP A 282 -5.70 12.15 -14.37
CA ASP A 282 -4.98 13.36 -14.76
C ASP A 282 -3.79 12.94 -15.66
N SER A 283 -4.03 12.77 -16.96
CA SER A 283 -2.95 12.80 -17.95
C SER A 283 -2.45 14.24 -18.05
N GLY A 284 -1.53 14.60 -17.15
CA GLY A 284 -0.61 15.72 -17.32
C GLY A 284 -1.21 17.11 -17.12
N SER A 285 -1.09 17.64 -15.90
CA SER A 285 -0.64 19.03 -15.79
C SER A 285 0.77 19.09 -16.38
N HIS A 286 0.88 19.33 -17.69
CA HIS A 286 2.10 19.91 -18.25
C HIS A 286 2.42 21.14 -17.39
N PRO A 287 3.60 21.22 -16.75
CA PRO A 287 4.03 22.51 -16.26
C PRO A 287 4.04 23.42 -17.49
N ARG A 288 3.18 24.46 -17.48
CA ARG A 288 3.38 25.59 -18.36
C ARG A 288 4.71 26.19 -17.93
N THR A 289 5.79 25.74 -18.56
CA THR A 289 7.11 26.35 -18.45
C THR A 289 7.03 27.70 -19.13
N GLY A 290 6.46 28.67 -18.42
CA GLY A 290 6.77 30.08 -18.63
C GLY A 290 8.16 30.33 -18.06
N ALA A 291 9.17 29.88 -18.79
CA ALA A 291 10.53 30.34 -18.59
C ALA A 291 11.02 30.79 -19.96
N THR A 292 11.01 32.11 -20.14
CA THR A 292 11.76 32.82 -21.17
C THR A 292 13.17 32.26 -21.21
N SER A 293 13.45 31.49 -22.27
CA SER A 293 14.79 31.00 -22.57
C SER A 293 15.66 32.21 -22.95
N ARG A 294 16.43 32.71 -21.98
CA ARG A 294 17.66 33.44 -22.26
C ARG A 294 18.71 32.37 -22.47
N LEU A 295 18.92 32.03 -23.75
CA LEU A 295 20.01 31.19 -24.23
C LEU A 295 21.34 31.71 -23.65
N ALA A 296 21.89 31.03 -22.67
CA ALA A 296 23.30 31.11 -22.35
C ALA A 296 24.04 30.18 -23.33
N ALA A 297 24.89 30.79 -24.15
CA ALA A 297 25.72 30.12 -25.13
C ALA A 297 26.64 29.09 -24.45
N VAL A 298 26.63 27.86 -24.98
CA VAL A 298 27.67 26.85 -24.74
C VAL A 298 28.86 27.22 -25.63
N PRO A 299 30.10 27.33 -25.12
CA PRO A 299 31.25 27.50 -26.00
C PRO A 299 31.57 26.18 -26.70
N SER A 300 31.56 26.22 -28.03
CA SER A 300 32.01 25.14 -28.91
C SER A 300 33.50 24.87 -28.76
N LEU A 301 33.83 23.58 -28.54
CA LEU A 301 35.15 23.00 -28.72
C LEU A 301 35.55 23.06 -30.20
N SER A 302 36.47 23.96 -30.56
CA SER A 302 37.29 23.85 -31.77
C SER A 302 38.51 24.77 -31.71
N ALA A 303 39.60 24.26 -32.26
CA ALA A 303 40.88 24.91 -32.59
C ALA A 303 41.93 25.03 -31.46
N ILE A 304 42.69 23.95 -31.25
CA ILE A 304 44.15 24.07 -31.14
C ILE A 304 44.78 23.04 -32.09
N ARG A 305 45.37 23.54 -33.19
CA ARG A 305 46.29 22.81 -34.09
C ARG A 305 47.73 22.89 -33.54
N PRO A 306 48.65 22.03 -34.02
CA PRO A 306 49.96 21.78 -33.43
C PRO A 306 51.11 22.57 -34.08
N GLU A 307 52.20 22.76 -33.33
CA GLU A 307 53.60 22.96 -33.77
C GLU A 307 54.49 22.56 -32.57
N ALA A 308 55.31 21.50 -32.56
CA ALA A 308 56.48 21.11 -33.36
C ALA A 308 57.83 21.45 -32.66
N ALA A 309 58.65 20.39 -32.55
CA ALA A 309 60.11 20.34 -32.42
C ALA A 309 60.79 20.59 -31.05
N GLY A 310 61.64 19.63 -30.65
CA GLY A 310 62.68 19.83 -29.64
C GLY A 310 63.12 18.56 -28.91
N ALA A 311 64.00 17.77 -29.52
CA ALA A 311 64.59 16.56 -28.96
C ALA A 311 65.46 16.80 -27.70
N ALA A 312 65.46 15.87 -26.74
CA ALA A 312 66.69 15.28 -26.15
C ALA A 312 66.44 14.25 -25.03
N ARG A 313 66.90 13.01 -25.30
CA ARG A 313 67.64 12.07 -24.43
C ARG A 313 66.98 11.45 -23.18
N LEU A 314 66.56 10.19 -23.37
CA LEU A 314 66.94 8.97 -22.64
C LEU A 314 67.65 9.10 -21.28
N THR A 315 67.00 8.59 -20.23
CA THR A 315 67.67 7.73 -19.23
C THR A 315 66.69 6.69 -18.68
N THR A 316 66.93 5.43 -18.97
CA THR A 316 66.19 4.26 -18.45
C THR A 316 66.86 3.78 -17.15
N PRO A 317 66.13 3.43 -16.09
CA PRO A 317 66.64 2.55 -15.03
C PRO A 317 66.25 1.09 -15.33
N GLY A 318 67.25 0.20 -15.27
CA GLY A 318 67.12 -1.24 -15.52
C GLY A 318 66.44 -2.04 -14.39
N PRO A 319 66.17 -3.34 -14.62
CA PRO A 319 65.27 -4.16 -13.79
C PRO A 319 65.98 -4.76 -12.56
N PRO A 320 65.21 -5.17 -11.52
CA PRO A 320 65.79 -5.73 -10.30
C PRO A 320 66.21 -7.19 -10.47
N ARG A 321 67.43 -7.50 -10.00
CA ARG A 321 67.97 -8.87 -9.87
C ARG A 321 67.45 -9.56 -8.61
N ARG A 322 66.97 -10.80 -8.78
CA ARG A 322 66.78 -11.80 -7.70
C ARG A 322 68.12 -12.29 -7.16
N ARG A 323 68.20 -12.52 -5.84
CA ARG A 323 68.99 -13.60 -5.21
C ARG A 323 68.20 -14.14 -4.01
N GLY A 324 68.10 -15.48 -3.92
CA GLY A 324 67.50 -16.21 -2.80
C GLY A 324 68.51 -16.48 -1.66
N PRO A 325 68.45 -17.66 -1.00
CA PRO A 325 67.85 -17.85 0.34
C PRO A 325 68.87 -18.33 1.41
N ALA A 326 68.51 -18.24 2.70
CA ALA A 326 69.05 -19.03 3.84
C ALA A 326 68.14 -18.75 5.06
N LEU A 327 67.39 -19.72 5.61
CA LEU A 327 67.79 -20.71 6.63
C LEU A 327 68.43 -20.10 7.89
N GLY A 328 67.77 -20.32 9.03
CA GLY A 328 68.18 -19.92 10.38
C GLY A 328 66.97 -19.70 11.27
#